data_AF-A0A7D9LY12-F1
#
_entry.id   AF-A0A7D9LY12-F1
#
_cell.length_a   1.000
_cell.length_b   1.000
_cell.length_c   1.000
_cell.angle_alpha   90.00
_cell.angle_beta   90.00
_cell.angle_gamma   90.00
#
_symmetry.space_group_name_H-M   'P 1'
#
loop_
_entity.id
_entity.type
_entity.pdbx_description
1 polymer ?
#
loop_
_entity_poly.entity_id
_entity_poly.type
_entity_poly.pdbx_seq_one_letter_code
_entity_poly.pdbx_strand_id
1 'polypeptide(L)'
;MFNDYFHSVFLTEGDDISIPTTPVCEETISDIILDPSEVYDVLHCLDPSKASGPDNIPIRLLKECAHSITPSLICLFNKSLKQASLPSDWKLSNIIPLHKKGIKSFVENYRPISLMCVVAKVLNVVFTTV
;
A
#
# COMPACT_ATOMS: atom_id res chain seq x y z
N MET A 1 -22.00 8.83 -5.89
CA MET A 1 -22.55 7.45 -5.92
C MET A 1 -21.60 6.43 -5.31
N PHE A 2 -20.51 6.01 -5.97
CA PHE A 2 -19.59 5.01 -5.39
C PHE A 2 -18.93 5.48 -4.10
N ASN A 3 -18.43 6.72 -4.06
CA ASN A 3 -17.81 7.30 -2.88
C ASN A 3 -18.77 7.28 -1.68
N ASP A 4 -19.99 7.79 -1.86
CA ASP A 4 -21.00 7.85 -0.80
C ASP A 4 -21.37 6.46 -0.29
N TYR A 5 -21.57 5.49 -1.21
CA TYR A 5 -21.86 4.11 -0.82
C TYR A 5 -20.70 3.46 -0.05
N PHE A 6 -19.48 3.54 -0.58
CA PHE A 6 -18.31 2.98 0.11
C PHE A 6 -18.13 3.61 1.49
N HIS A 7 -18.27 4.93 1.60
CA HIS A 7 -18.19 5.63 2.88
C HIS A 7 -19.29 5.20 3.86
N SER A 8 -20.49 4.86 3.38
CA SER A 8 -21.62 4.46 4.24
C SER A 8 -21.51 3.05 4.83
N VAL A 9 -20.68 2.18 4.23
CA VAL A 9 -20.48 0.80 4.70
C VAL A 9 -19.24 0.63 5.57
N PHE A 10 -18.36 1.64 5.63
CA PHE A 10 -17.27 1.68 6.61
C PHE A 10 -17.79 2.27 7.93
N LEU A 11 -17.32 1.72 9.05
CA LEU A 11 -17.67 2.19 10.39
C LEU A 11 -17.34 3.68 10.52
N THR A 12 -18.31 4.48 10.91
CA THR A 12 -18.11 5.90 11.23
C THR A 12 -17.64 6.06 12.67
N GLU A 13 -16.73 7.01 12.92
CA GLU A 13 -16.34 7.42 14.27
C GLU A 13 -17.61 7.79 15.06
N GLY A 14 -18.10 6.89 15.91
CA GLY A 14 -19.38 7.03 16.60
C GLY A 14 -20.16 5.73 16.81
N ASP A 15 -19.81 4.64 16.11
CA ASP A 15 -20.26 3.32 16.52
C ASP A 15 -19.52 2.93 17.81
N ASP A 16 -20.25 2.78 18.92
CA ASP A 16 -19.77 2.40 20.26
C ASP A 16 -19.22 0.95 20.25
N ILE A 17 -18.15 0.73 19.48
CA ILE A 17 -17.35 -0.47 19.54
C ILE A 17 -16.31 -0.17 20.61
N SER A 18 -16.56 -0.65 21.82
CA SER A 18 -15.52 -0.73 22.84
C SER A 18 -14.35 -1.49 22.21
N ILE A 19 -13.28 -0.75 21.86
CA ILE A 19 -12.05 -1.35 21.34
C ILE A 19 -11.65 -2.38 22.40
N PRO A 20 -11.59 -3.67 22.07
CA PRO A 20 -11.21 -4.68 23.04
C PRO A 20 -9.85 -4.26 23.60
N THR A 21 -9.76 -4.06 24.92
CA THR A 21 -8.50 -3.75 25.58
C THR A 21 -7.57 -4.92 25.33
N THR A 22 -6.73 -4.78 24.31
CA THR A 22 -5.71 -5.76 23.99
C THR A 22 -4.69 -5.69 25.12
N PRO A 23 -4.26 -6.83 25.70
CA PRO A 23 -3.18 -6.82 26.64
C PRO A 23 -1.98 -6.13 25.97
N VAL A 24 -1.42 -5.13 26.65
CA VAL A 24 -0.27 -4.37 26.16
C VAL A 24 0.86 -5.37 25.95
N CYS A 25 1.15 -5.69 24.69
CA CYS A 25 2.32 -6.46 24.33
C CYS A 25 3.50 -5.50 24.33
N GLU A 26 4.39 -5.61 25.32
CA GLU A 26 5.60 -4.79 25.44
C GLU A 26 6.74 -5.28 24.54
N GLU A 27 6.52 -6.37 23.80
CA GLU A 27 7.48 -6.85 22.80
C GLU A 27 7.53 -5.89 21.62
N THR A 28 8.60 -5.10 21.56
CA THR A 28 8.88 -4.21 20.45
C THR A 28 9.77 -4.93 19.45
N ILE A 29 9.33 -4.99 18.19
CA ILE A 29 10.20 -5.41 17.08
C ILE A 29 11.30 -4.35 16.97
N SER A 30 12.51 -4.71 17.37
CA SER A 30 13.68 -3.84 17.28
C SER A 30 14.42 -4.10 15.96
N ASP A 31 14.78 -3.02 15.27
CA ASP A 31 15.65 -2.98 14.09
C ASP A 31 15.22 -3.82 12.88
N ILE A 32 14.10 -3.44 12.23
CA ILE A 32 13.75 -3.94 10.90
C ILE A 32 14.68 -3.29 9.86
N ILE A 33 15.59 -4.10 9.30
CA ILE A 33 16.50 -3.69 8.22
C ILE A 33 16.16 -4.53 6.98
N LEU A 34 15.81 -3.86 5.90
CA LEU A 34 15.50 -4.52 4.63
C LEU A 34 16.76 -4.91 3.87
N ASP A 35 16.76 -6.08 3.24
CA ASP A 35 17.81 -6.53 2.32
C ASP A 35 17.66 -5.83 0.95
N PRO A 36 18.72 -5.18 0.43
CA PRO A 36 18.76 -4.66 -0.94
C PRO A 36 18.33 -5.66 -2.01
N SER A 37 18.63 -6.94 -1.82
CA SER A 37 18.30 -8.02 -2.78
C SER A 37 16.78 -8.20 -2.89
N GLU A 38 16.07 -8.20 -1.76
CA GLU A 38 14.61 -8.31 -1.73
C GLU A 38 13.93 -7.13 -2.43
N VAL A 39 14.41 -5.90 -2.17
CA VAL A 39 13.87 -4.70 -2.85
C VAL A 39 14.14 -4.76 -4.35
N TYR A 40 15.34 -5.18 -4.76
CA TYR A 40 15.67 -5.34 -6.17
C TYR A 40 14.79 -6.39 -6.85
N ASP A 41 14.60 -7.56 -6.23
CA ASP A 41 13.82 -8.65 -6.79
C ASP A 41 12.35 -8.25 -6.96
N VAL A 42 11.78 -7.55 -5.97
CA VAL A 42 10.41 -7.01 -6.07
C VAL A 42 10.29 -6.00 -7.20
N LEU A 43 11.26 -5.08 -7.34
CA LEU A 43 11.29 -4.11 -8.45
C LEU A 43 11.40 -4.80 -9.81
N HIS A 44 12.27 -5.80 -9.93
CA HIS A 44 12.49 -6.54 -11.16
C HIS A 44 11.28 -7.41 -11.54
N CYS A 45 10.54 -7.91 -10.56
CA CYS A 45 9.33 -8.69 -10.75
C CYS A 45 8.06 -7.84 -10.97
N LEU A 46 8.15 -6.51 -10.97
CA LEU A 46 6.99 -5.65 -11.23
C LEU A 46 6.36 -5.97 -12.59
N ASP A 47 5.03 -5.96 -12.65
CA ASP A 47 4.26 -6.13 -13.89
C ASP A 47 4.05 -4.75 -14.55
N PRO A 48 4.69 -4.47 -15.70
CA PRO A 48 4.62 -3.17 -16.35
C PRO A 48 3.24 -2.86 -16.95
N SER A 49 2.33 -3.84 -17.03
CA SER A 49 0.96 -3.64 -17.52
C SER A 49 0.00 -3.08 -16.46
N LYS A 50 0.43 -3.02 -15.19
CA LYS A 50 -0.40 -2.52 -14.09
C LYS A 50 -0.48 -0.99 -14.12
N ALA A 51 -1.56 -0.47 -13.54
CA ALA A 51 -1.80 0.97 -13.48
C ALA A 51 -0.87 1.67 -12.47
N SER A 52 -0.48 2.89 -12.80
CA SER A 52 0.25 3.80 -11.90
C SER A 52 -0.64 4.34 -10.80
N GLY A 53 -0.02 4.66 -9.66
CA GLY A 53 -0.70 5.32 -8.54
C GLY A 53 -0.96 6.80 -8.80
N PRO A 54 -1.36 7.55 -7.76
CA PRO A 54 -1.62 8.99 -7.84
C PRO A 54 -0.41 9.82 -8.30
N ASP A 55 0.80 9.29 -8.13
CA ASP A 55 2.07 9.89 -8.55
C ASP A 55 2.32 9.82 -10.06
N ASN A 56 1.51 9.05 -10.80
CA ASN A 56 1.62 8.81 -12.24
C ASN A 56 2.98 8.28 -12.71
N ILE A 57 3.79 7.72 -11.80
CA ILE A 57 5.08 7.13 -12.16
C ILE A 57 4.82 5.80 -12.87
N PRO A 58 5.30 5.61 -14.12
CA PRO A 58 5.11 4.35 -14.83
C PRO A 58 5.86 3.22 -14.14
N ILE A 59 5.19 2.08 -13.93
CA ILE A 59 5.81 0.89 -13.32
C ILE A 59 7.02 0.41 -14.13
N ARG A 60 6.92 0.52 -15.46
CA ARG A 60 8.02 0.19 -16.37
C ARG A 60 9.28 0.98 -16.04
N LEU A 61 9.18 2.27 -15.70
CA LEU A 61 10.35 3.08 -15.35
C LEU A 61 11.07 2.49 -14.13
N LEU A 62 10.32 2.15 -13.07
CA LEU A 62 10.90 1.59 -11.85
C LEU A 62 11.52 0.21 -12.07
N LYS A 63 10.90 -0.61 -12.92
CA LYS A 63 11.43 -1.93 -13.29
C LYS A 63 12.74 -1.83 -14.08
N GLU A 64 12.78 -1.02 -15.12
CA GLU A 64 13.96 -0.87 -15.97
C GLU A 64 15.11 -0.17 -15.22
N CYS A 65 14.79 0.74 -14.30
CA CYS A 65 15.77 1.44 -13.47
C CYS A 65 16.08 0.73 -12.15
N ALA A 66 15.58 -0.50 -11.91
CA ALA A 66 15.64 -1.19 -10.62
C ALA A 66 17.05 -1.16 -10.00
N HIS A 67 18.07 -1.53 -10.77
CA HIS A 67 19.46 -1.55 -10.31
C HIS A 67 19.94 -0.18 -9.79
N SER A 68 19.55 0.92 -10.45
CA SER A 68 19.96 2.27 -10.09
C SER A 68 19.19 2.84 -8.90
N ILE A 69 17.91 2.48 -8.76
CA ILE A 69 17.03 3.06 -7.73
C ILE A 69 17.03 2.27 -6.42
N THR A 70 17.35 0.96 -6.45
CA THR A 70 17.37 0.10 -5.24
C THR A 70 18.15 0.72 -4.08
N PRO A 71 19.39 1.24 -4.25
CA PRO A 71 20.15 1.81 -3.13
C PRO A 71 19.45 3.00 -2.48
N SER A 72 18.79 3.84 -3.29
CA SER A 72 18.05 5.01 -2.80
C SER A 72 16.78 4.59 -2.06
N LEU A 73 16.05 3.61 -2.60
CA LEU A 73 14.83 3.09 -1.99
C LEU A 73 15.10 2.35 -0.68
N ILE A 74 16.17 1.57 -0.59
CA ILE A 74 16.60 0.93 0.67
C ILE A 74 16.87 1.97 1.75
N CYS A 75 17.62 3.03 1.43
CA CYS A 75 17.90 4.10 2.38
C CYS A 75 16.58 4.76 2.88
N LEU A 76 15.65 5.01 1.95
CA LEU A 76 14.37 5.61 2.26
C LEU A 76 13.47 4.69 3.11
N PHE A 77 13.39 3.41 2.77
CA PHE A 77 12.57 2.43 3.49
C PHE A 77 13.09 2.20 4.90
N ASN A 78 14.40 1.94 5.06
CA ASN A 78 14.99 1.75 6.39
C ASN A 78 14.84 3.00 7.27
N LYS A 79 14.95 4.20 6.70
CA LYS A 79 14.68 5.45 7.43
C LYS A 79 13.21 5.55 7.85
N SER A 80 12.29 5.19 6.95
CA SER A 80 10.84 5.23 7.20
C SER A 80 10.44 4.25 8.32
N LEU A 81 10.98 3.03 8.29
CA LEU A 81 10.78 2.01 9.31
C LEU A 81 11.35 2.44 10.66
N LYS A 82 12.59 2.93 10.68
CA LYS A 82 13.25 3.43 11.90
C LYS A 82 12.51 4.60 12.56
N GLN A 83 11.88 5.46 11.75
CA GLN A 83 11.13 6.62 12.24
C GLN A 83 9.65 6.32 12.46
N ALA A 84 9.19 5.10 12.20
CA ALA A 84 7.78 4.72 12.19
C ALA A 84 6.90 5.71 11.39
N SER A 85 7.44 6.23 10.29
CA SER A 85 6.81 7.32 9.52
C SER A 85 7.00 7.11 8.03
N LEU A 86 5.89 7.18 7.29
CA LEU A 86 5.87 7.10 5.83
C LEU A 86 5.67 8.50 5.23
N PRO A 87 6.22 8.77 4.03
CA PRO A 87 5.90 9.97 3.26
C PRO A 87 4.38 10.18 3.13
N SER A 88 3.92 11.42 3.22
CA SER A 88 2.49 11.77 3.06
C SER A 88 1.92 11.24 1.76
N ASP A 89 2.70 11.33 0.67
CA ASP A 89 2.27 10.94 -0.67
C ASP A 89 2.04 9.43 -0.79
N TRP A 90 2.71 8.62 0.03
CA TRP A 90 2.54 7.17 0.07
C TRP A 90 1.26 6.74 0.78
N LYS A 91 0.70 7.63 1.60
CA LYS A 91 -0.59 7.43 2.28
C LYS A 91 -1.78 7.77 1.37
N LEU A 92 -1.52 8.38 0.20
CA LEU A 92 -2.54 8.67 -0.80
C LEU A 92 -2.75 7.47 -1.72
N SER A 93 -3.99 7.24 -2.12
CA SER A 93 -4.33 6.22 -3.12
C SER A 93 -5.59 6.62 -3.89
N ASN A 94 -5.68 6.15 -5.14
CA ASN A 94 -6.90 6.30 -5.93
C ASN A 94 -7.83 5.13 -5.61
N ILE A 95 -9.03 5.42 -5.12
CA ILE A 95 -10.06 4.40 -4.89
C ILE A 95 -10.78 4.11 -6.20
N ILE A 96 -10.65 2.87 -6.68
CA ILE A 96 -11.29 2.41 -7.92
C ILE A 96 -12.40 1.42 -7.57
N PRO A 97 -13.64 1.60 -8.07
CA PRO A 97 -14.69 0.61 -7.91
C PRO A 97 -14.44 -0.59 -8.83
N LEU A 98 -14.17 -1.76 -8.25
CA LEU A 98 -13.99 -3.01 -8.97
C LEU A 98 -15.25 -3.87 -8.87
N HIS A 99 -15.84 -4.21 -10.01
CA HIS A 99 -17.01 -5.08 -10.05
C HIS A 99 -16.68 -6.46 -9.45
N LYS A 100 -17.49 -6.92 -8.50
CA LYS A 100 -17.33 -8.20 -7.83
C LYS A 100 -18.18 -9.28 -8.48
N LYS A 101 -19.51 -9.13 -8.47
CA LYS A 101 -20.50 -10.08 -9.01
C LYS A 101 -21.88 -9.41 -9.16
N GLY A 102 -22.84 -10.05 -9.81
CA GLY A 102 -24.21 -9.52 -9.94
C GLY A 102 -24.35 -8.42 -10.99
N ILE A 103 -25.43 -7.64 -10.90
CA ILE A 103 -25.81 -6.63 -11.89
C ILE A 103 -24.90 -5.38 -11.76
N LYS A 104 -24.34 -4.91 -12.88
CA LYS A 104 -23.39 -3.78 -12.94
C LYS A 104 -23.99 -2.40 -12.64
N SER A 105 -25.31 -2.25 -12.69
CA SER A 105 -25.99 -1.00 -12.34
C SER A 105 -26.11 -0.77 -10.82
N PHE A 106 -25.81 -1.79 -10.02
CA PHE A 106 -25.93 -1.76 -8.57
C PHE A 106 -24.57 -1.51 -7.92
N VAL A 107 -24.49 -0.53 -7.03
CA VAL A 107 -23.25 -0.03 -6.43
C VAL A 107 -22.68 -1.02 -5.40
N GLU A 108 -23.56 -1.75 -4.71
CA GLU A 108 -23.26 -2.80 -3.73
C GLU A 108 -22.54 -4.01 -4.34
N ASN A 109 -22.59 -4.14 -5.67
CA ASN A 109 -21.92 -5.19 -6.42
C ASN A 109 -20.46 -4.85 -6.77
N TYR A 110 -19.95 -3.73 -6.27
CA TYR A 110 -18.57 -3.29 -6.43
C TYR A 110 -17.85 -3.29 -5.08
N ARG A 111 -16.54 -3.54 -5.12
CA ARG A 111 -15.65 -3.33 -3.98
C ARG A 111 -14.68 -2.20 -4.28
N PRO A 112 -14.31 -1.37 -3.28
CA PRO A 112 -13.22 -0.44 -3.45
C PRO A 112 -11.89 -1.20 -3.56
N ILE A 113 -11.02 -0.79 -4.49
CA ILE A 113 -9.60 -1.17 -4.49
C ILE A 113 -8.76 0.11 -4.39
N SER A 114 -7.74 0.08 -3.54
CA SER A 114 -6.81 1.20 -3.38
C SER A 114 -5.64 1.05 -4.33
N LEU A 115 -5.51 1.96 -5.28
CA LEU A 115 -4.35 2.05 -6.17
C LEU A 115 -3.33 3.02 -5.56
N MET A 116 -2.32 2.46 -4.89
CA MET A 116 -1.23 3.20 -4.24
C MET A 116 -0.11 3.55 -5.23
N CYS A 117 0.76 4.50 -4.85
CA CYS A 117 2.01 4.69 -5.57
C CYS A 117 2.85 3.39 -5.56
N VAL A 118 3.61 3.18 -6.63
CA VAL A 118 4.30 1.91 -6.86
C VAL A 118 5.37 1.67 -5.80
N VAL A 119 6.05 2.73 -5.35
CA VAL A 119 7.10 2.63 -4.33
C VAL A 119 6.55 2.20 -2.97
N ALA A 120 5.40 2.73 -2.54
CA ALA A 120 4.74 2.27 -1.31
C ALA A 120 4.29 0.81 -1.42
N LYS A 121 3.83 0.40 -2.60
CA LYS A 121 3.49 -1.00 -2.88
C LYS A 121 4.72 -1.91 -2.78
N VAL A 122 5.89 -1.49 -3.27
CA VAL A 122 7.15 -2.24 -3.13
C VAL A 122 7.47 -2.45 -1.65
N LEU A 123 7.43 -1.40 -0.83
CA LEU A 123 7.64 -1.52 0.62
C LEU A 123 6.67 -2.53 1.26
N ASN A 124 5.38 -2.43 0.95
CA ASN A 124 4.37 -3.35 1.49
C ASN A 124 4.66 -4.82 1.10
N VAL A 125 5.07 -5.07 -0.15
CA VAL A 125 5.39 -6.44 -0.62
C VAL A 125 6.62 -6.99 0.07
N VAL A 126 7.69 -6.19 0.15
CA VAL A 126 8.92 -6.58 0.86
C VAL A 126 8.58 -6.90 2.32
N PHE A 127 7.87 -5.99 3.01
CA PHE A 127 7.49 -6.18 4.41
C PHE A 127 6.60 -7.42 4.65
N THR A 128 5.73 -7.79 3.71
CA THR A 128 4.86 -8.97 3.85
C THR A 128 5.62 -10.28 3.55
N THR A 129 6.79 -10.20 2.94
CA THR A 129 7.63 -11.36 2.61
C THR A 129 8.58 -11.73 3.76
N VAL A 130 8.76 -10.83 4.74
CA VAL A 130 9.48 -11.06 6.00
C VAL A 130 8.55 -11.70 7.04
#